data_AF-A0A7S1MJT8-F1
#
_entry.id   AF-A0A7S1MJT8-F1
#
_cell.length_a   1.000
_cell.length_b   1.000
_cell.length_c   1.000
_cell.angle_alpha   90.00
_cell.angle_beta   90.00
_cell.angle_gamma   90.00
#
_symmetry.space_group_name_H-M   'P 1'
#
loop_
_entity.id
_entity.type
_entity.pdbx_description
1 polymer ?
#
loop_
_entity_poly.entity_id
_entity_poly.type
_entity_poly.pdbx_seq_one_letter_code
_entity_poly.pdbx_strand_id
1 'polypeptide(L)'
;LAKLIRVLRGSKILQRWKNAIALPFATQKMIKFVVVLLFASHWLACLWGFTGLTFGTNLCDDQGQPTGEAVGINDVSWVTTLYLGSKTSPDSPCSHFAVYAASLHWAVMTLTSIGYGDIVPVRLEEYLVGILCMLAGGVLWAYVIGSLCSIVSNGSIVQRNFEAHTDSLNLAMSEAHVPDKDRCKYR
;
A
#
# COMPACT_ATOMS: atom_id res chain seq x y z
N LEU A 1 14.81 -16.33 2.10
CA LEU A 1 15.22 -16.02 0.70
C LEU A 1 14.98 -17.18 -0.29
N ALA A 2 15.37 -18.43 -0.04
CA ALA A 2 15.15 -19.55 -0.98
C ALA A 2 13.67 -19.86 -1.33
N LYS A 3 12.71 -19.55 -0.44
CA LYS A 3 11.27 -19.69 -0.73
C LYS A 3 10.75 -18.66 -1.74
N LEU A 4 11.40 -17.50 -1.90
CA LEU A 4 11.03 -16.47 -2.88
C LEU A 4 11.30 -16.91 -4.33
N ILE A 5 12.21 -17.85 -4.55
CA ILE A 5 12.47 -18.45 -5.88
C ILE A 5 11.21 -19.19 -6.41
N ARG A 6 10.35 -19.70 -5.51
CA ARG A 6 9.07 -20.31 -5.92
C ARG A 6 8.07 -19.27 -6.44
N VAL A 7 8.14 -18.02 -5.98
CA VAL A 7 7.31 -16.90 -6.48
C VAL A 7 7.69 -16.56 -7.93
N LEU A 8 8.96 -16.70 -8.32
CA LEU A 8 9.40 -16.55 -9.70
C LEU A 8 8.81 -17.62 -10.64
N ARG A 9 8.52 -18.84 -10.14
CA ARG A 9 7.75 -19.85 -10.90
C ARG A 9 6.30 -19.43 -11.11
N GLY A 10 5.72 -18.66 -10.18
CA GLY A 10 4.41 -18.03 -10.32
C GLY A 10 4.34 -17.05 -11.50
N SER A 11 5.46 -16.43 -11.90
CA SER A 11 5.52 -15.56 -13.08
C SER A 11 5.16 -16.30 -14.38
N LYS A 12 5.60 -17.55 -14.53
CA LYS A 12 5.23 -18.41 -15.68
C LYS A 12 3.76 -18.84 -15.64
N ILE A 13 3.20 -19.07 -14.45
CA ILE A 13 1.76 -19.37 -14.27
C ILE A 13 0.92 -18.13 -14.63
N LEU A 14 1.34 -16.94 -14.22
CA LEU A 14 0.69 -15.67 -14.55
C LEU A 14 0.73 -15.39 -16.04
N GLN A 15 1.83 -15.71 -16.74
CA GLN A 15 1.90 -15.62 -18.20
C GLN A 15 0.92 -16.57 -18.90
N ARG A 16 0.76 -17.81 -18.41
CA ARG A 16 -0.21 -18.77 -18.94
C ARG A 16 -1.65 -18.32 -18.68
N TRP A 17 -1.93 -17.79 -17.50
CA TRP A 17 -3.25 -17.23 -17.15
C TRP A 17 -3.54 -15.93 -17.92
N LYS A 18 -2.54 -15.09 -18.20
CA LYS A 18 -2.68 -13.91 -19.08
C LYS A 18 -3.15 -14.26 -20.49
N ASN A 19 -2.73 -15.41 -21.01
CA ASN A 19 -3.13 -15.87 -22.34
C ASN A 19 -4.45 -16.67 -22.31
N ALA A 20 -4.77 -17.33 -21.20
CA ALA A 20 -5.99 -18.11 -21.04
C ALA A 20 -7.21 -17.27 -20.62
N ILE A 21 -6.99 -16.15 -19.91
CA ILE A 21 -8.03 -15.25 -19.44
C ILE A 21 -7.90 -13.93 -20.22
N ALA A 22 -8.87 -13.64 -21.08
CA ALA A 22 -8.94 -12.40 -21.87
C ALA A 22 -9.27 -11.17 -21.00
N LEU A 23 -8.44 -10.88 -20.00
CA LEU A 23 -8.60 -9.71 -19.14
C LEU A 23 -8.08 -8.46 -19.84
N PRO A 24 -8.78 -7.31 -19.72
CA PRO A 24 -8.28 -6.02 -20.18
C PRO A 24 -6.91 -5.70 -19.55
N PHE A 25 -6.05 -5.02 -20.32
CA PHE A 25 -4.72 -4.60 -19.85
C PHE A 25 -4.78 -3.73 -18.58
N ALA A 26 -5.84 -2.93 -18.41
CA ALA A 26 -6.07 -2.15 -17.21
C ALA A 26 -6.21 -3.02 -15.96
N THR A 27 -7.05 -4.07 -16.03
CA THR A 27 -7.29 -5.03 -14.94
C THR A 27 -6.00 -5.77 -14.56
N GLN A 28 -5.20 -6.18 -15.54
CA GLN A 28 -3.92 -6.85 -15.28
C GLN A 28 -2.94 -5.95 -14.52
N LYS A 29 -2.87 -4.66 -14.87
CA LYS A 29 -2.03 -3.70 -14.16
C LYS A 29 -2.55 -3.46 -12.73
N MET A 30 -3.86 -3.34 -12.54
CA MET A 30 -4.45 -3.19 -11.20
C MET A 30 -4.16 -4.38 -10.29
N ILE A 31 -4.32 -5.62 -10.78
CA ILE A 31 -3.98 -6.83 -10.01
C ILE A 31 -2.51 -6.80 -9.59
N LYS A 32 -1.61 -6.44 -10.52
CA LYS A 32 -0.18 -6.32 -10.22
C LYS A 32 0.09 -5.32 -9.09
N PHE A 33 -0.58 -4.16 -9.07
CA PHE A 33 -0.40 -3.17 -8.02
C PHE A 33 -0.91 -3.63 -6.66
N VAL A 34 -2.10 -4.22 -6.61
CA VAL A 34 -2.65 -4.78 -5.37
C VAL A 34 -1.68 -5.82 -4.79
N VAL A 35 -1.16 -6.71 -5.63
CA VAL A 35 -0.19 -7.71 -5.20
C VAL A 35 1.09 -7.06 -4.66
N VAL A 36 1.66 -6.07 -5.37
CA VAL A 36 2.87 -5.37 -4.90
C VAL A 36 2.62 -4.64 -3.58
N LEU A 37 1.48 -3.95 -3.41
CA LEU A 37 1.12 -3.27 -2.18
C LEU A 37 0.99 -4.22 -1.00
N LEU A 38 0.35 -5.38 -1.18
CA LEU A 38 0.20 -6.40 -0.12
C LEU A 38 1.54 -7.00 0.30
N PHE A 39 2.43 -7.29 -0.65
CA PHE A 39 3.76 -7.79 -0.32
C PHE A 39 4.62 -6.73 0.37
N ALA A 40 4.57 -5.49 -0.11
CA ALA A 40 5.31 -4.39 0.48
C ALA A 40 4.83 -4.09 1.91
N SER A 41 3.51 -4.02 2.13
CA SER A 41 2.96 -3.79 3.47
C SER A 41 3.33 -4.91 4.43
N HIS A 42 3.27 -6.18 3.99
CA HIS A 42 3.71 -7.32 4.80
C HIS A 42 5.20 -7.26 5.15
N TRP A 43 6.08 -6.93 4.18
CA TRP A 43 7.51 -6.82 4.44
C TRP A 43 7.86 -5.68 5.39
N LEU A 44 7.26 -4.50 5.19
CA LEU A 44 7.41 -3.37 6.10
C LEU A 44 6.88 -3.70 7.50
N ALA A 45 5.73 -4.39 7.60
CA ALA A 45 5.16 -4.83 8.87
C ALA A 45 6.07 -5.81 9.60
N CYS A 46 6.59 -6.84 8.92
CA CYS A 46 7.51 -7.78 9.52
C CYS A 46 8.81 -7.13 9.96
N LEU A 47 9.34 -6.19 9.17
CA LEU A 47 10.54 -5.44 9.54
C LEU A 47 10.30 -4.58 10.78
N TRP A 48 9.17 -3.87 10.84
CA TRP A 48 8.81 -2.99 11.96
C TRP A 48 8.50 -3.77 13.25
N GLY A 49 7.79 -4.89 13.13
CA GLY A 49 7.57 -5.83 14.23
C GLY A 49 8.88 -6.39 14.76
N PHE A 50 9.78 -6.80 13.86
CA PHE A 50 11.09 -7.32 14.22
C PHE A 50 11.94 -6.28 14.96
N THR A 51 11.97 -5.01 14.52
CA THR A 51 12.71 -3.96 15.23
C THR A 51 12.16 -3.71 16.62
N GLY A 52 10.83 -3.72 16.79
CA GLY A 52 10.19 -3.53 18.09
C GLY A 52 10.53 -4.62 19.10
N LEU A 53 10.58 -5.87 18.63
CA LEU A 53 10.88 -7.05 19.46
C LEU A 53 12.37 -7.27 19.71
N THR A 54 13.25 -6.84 18.81
CA THR A 54 14.70 -7.05 18.96
C THR A 54 15.38 -5.99 19.79
N PHE A 55 14.99 -4.73 19.61
CA PHE A 55 15.57 -3.63 20.37
C PHE A 55 14.84 -3.42 21.70
N GLY A 56 13.60 -3.92 21.86
CA GLY A 56 12.85 -3.88 23.12
C GLY A 56 13.19 -5.03 24.08
N THR A 57 12.82 -4.87 25.36
CA THR A 57 12.81 -6.02 26.28
C THR A 57 11.68 -7.00 25.93
N ASN A 58 11.85 -8.27 26.31
CA ASN A 58 10.79 -9.25 26.23
C ASN A 58 9.73 -8.94 27.30
N LEU A 59 8.54 -8.58 26.86
CA LEU A 59 7.40 -8.25 27.72
C LEU A 59 6.62 -9.49 28.20
N CYS A 60 7.13 -10.68 27.91
CA CYS A 60 6.41 -11.93 28.08
C CYS A 60 7.30 -12.90 28.84
N ASP A 61 6.71 -13.52 29.86
CA ASP A 61 7.36 -14.61 30.58
C ASP A 61 7.36 -15.92 29.76
N ASP A 62 8.04 -16.95 30.27
CA ASP A 62 8.09 -18.27 29.65
C ASP A 62 6.70 -18.95 29.50
N GLN A 63 5.68 -18.41 30.18
CA GLN A 63 4.29 -18.88 30.16
C GLN A 63 3.41 -18.04 29.21
N GLY A 64 3.99 -17.04 28.54
CA GLY A 64 3.29 -16.15 27.59
C GLY A 64 2.39 -15.11 28.25
N GLN A 65 2.58 -14.82 29.54
CA GLN A 65 1.88 -13.78 30.27
C GLN A 65 2.68 -12.46 30.22
N PRO A 66 1.99 -11.30 30.15
CA PRO A 66 2.66 -10.02 30.16
C PRO A 66 3.35 -9.77 31.50
N THR A 67 4.65 -9.50 31.46
CA THR A 67 5.43 -9.15 32.65
C THR A 67 5.02 -7.75 33.12
N GLY A 68 4.48 -7.62 34.33
CA GLY A 68 4.14 -6.33 34.95
C GLY A 68 5.36 -5.55 35.47
N GLU A 69 6.57 -5.90 35.04
CA GLU A 69 7.81 -5.30 35.51
C GLU A 69 8.06 -3.94 34.86
N ALA A 70 8.64 -3.02 35.65
CA ALA A 70 9.02 -1.71 35.16
C ALA A 70 10.16 -1.86 34.12
N VAL A 71 9.87 -1.50 32.87
CA VAL A 71 10.86 -1.52 31.79
C VAL A 71 11.83 -0.36 31.96
N GLY A 72 13.13 -0.65 31.96
CA GLY A 72 14.18 0.36 32.01
C GLY A 72 14.11 1.29 30.79
N ILE A 73 14.46 2.57 30.97
CA ILE A 73 14.35 3.61 29.91
C ILE A 73 15.08 3.21 28.62
N ASN A 74 16.20 2.49 28.74
CA ASN A 74 17.00 2.05 27.59
C ASN A 74 16.36 0.90 26.80
N ASP A 75 15.45 0.15 27.42
CA ASP A 75 14.84 -1.06 26.85
C ASP A 75 13.43 -0.81 26.29
N VAL A 76 12.96 0.45 26.33
CA VAL A 76 11.63 0.85 25.84
C VAL A 76 11.62 0.87 24.31
N SER A 77 10.72 0.07 23.72
CA SER A 77 10.45 0.06 22.28
C SER A 77 9.09 0.65 21.93
N TRP A 78 8.81 0.82 20.64
CA TRP A 78 7.47 1.20 20.20
C TRP A 78 6.40 0.21 20.69
N VAL A 79 6.76 -1.09 20.81
CA VAL A 79 5.88 -2.15 21.33
C VAL A 79 5.62 -1.90 22.81
N THR A 80 6.66 -1.62 23.60
CA THR A 80 6.51 -1.27 25.02
C THR A 80 5.59 -0.05 25.19
N THR A 81 5.80 1.00 24.40
CA THR A 81 4.96 2.20 24.46
C THR A 81 3.51 1.95 24.03
N LEU A 82 3.29 1.03 23.10
CA LEU A 82 1.94 0.67 22.65
C LEU A 82 1.16 -0.15 23.69
N TYR A 83 1.80 -1.09 24.39
CA TYR A 83 1.11 -2.02 25.29
C TYR A 83 1.16 -1.60 26.77
N LEU A 84 2.24 -0.96 27.20
CA LEU A 84 2.48 -0.54 28.60
C LEU A 84 2.52 0.99 28.78
N GLY A 85 2.48 1.75 27.69
CA GLY A 85 2.51 3.22 27.72
C GLY A 85 1.13 3.85 27.92
N SER A 86 1.01 5.12 27.51
CA SER A 86 -0.17 5.96 27.78
C SER A 86 -1.45 5.54 27.05
N LYS A 87 -1.34 4.66 26.05
CA LYS A 87 -2.47 4.07 25.31
C LYS A 87 -2.53 2.61 25.69
N THR A 88 -3.29 2.24 26.71
CA THR A 88 -3.47 0.82 27.08
C THR A 88 -4.27 0.11 25.99
N SER A 89 -3.60 -0.62 25.10
CA SER A 89 -4.26 -1.54 24.19
C SER A 89 -4.85 -2.70 25.00
N PRO A 90 -6.09 -3.15 24.72
CA PRO A 90 -6.68 -4.30 25.40
C PRO A 90 -6.01 -5.63 25.00
N ASP A 91 -5.27 -5.64 23.89
CA ASP A 91 -4.56 -6.81 23.38
C ASP A 91 -3.25 -7.06 24.14
N SER A 92 -2.80 -8.32 24.15
CA SER A 92 -1.54 -8.71 24.81
C SER A 92 -0.33 -8.54 23.87
N PRO A 93 0.81 -8.00 24.36
CA PRO A 93 2.06 -7.96 23.62
C PRO A 93 2.62 -9.36 23.29
N CYS A 94 2.15 -10.40 24.00
CA CYS A 94 2.59 -11.79 23.81
C CYS A 94 1.87 -12.49 22.65
N SER A 95 0.79 -11.91 22.14
CA SER A 95 0.14 -12.42 20.94
C SER A 95 0.90 -11.97 19.69
N HIS A 96 1.57 -12.91 19.03
CA HIS A 96 2.29 -12.63 17.78
C HIS A 96 1.39 -12.02 16.70
N PHE A 97 0.11 -12.42 16.68
CA PHE A 97 -0.86 -11.86 15.74
C PHE A 97 -1.22 -10.41 16.07
N ALA A 98 -1.37 -10.06 17.36
CA ALA A 98 -1.67 -8.69 17.77
C ALA A 98 -0.52 -7.73 17.41
N VAL A 99 0.72 -8.14 17.71
CA VAL A 99 1.92 -7.36 17.35
C VAL A 99 2.05 -7.24 15.82
N TYR A 100 1.77 -8.32 15.08
CA TYR A 100 1.75 -8.28 13.62
C TYR A 100 0.67 -7.33 13.08
N ALA A 101 -0.55 -7.37 13.62
CA ALA A 101 -1.65 -6.50 13.20
C ALA A 101 -1.32 -5.01 13.46
N ALA A 102 -0.74 -4.69 14.62
CA ALA A 102 -0.25 -3.34 14.94
C ALA A 102 0.89 -2.91 13.99
N SER A 103 1.83 -3.82 13.69
CA SER A 103 2.92 -3.54 12.75
C SER A 103 2.41 -3.35 11.32
N LEU A 104 1.38 -4.11 10.91
CA LEU A 104 0.73 -3.97 9.61
C LEU A 104 -0.05 -2.66 9.52
N HIS A 105 -0.73 -2.25 10.60
CA HIS A 105 -1.37 -0.95 10.70
C HIS A 105 -0.35 0.17 10.47
N TRP A 106 0.79 0.14 11.18
CA TRP A 106 1.88 1.09 10.97
C TRP A 106 2.42 1.09 9.54
N ALA A 107 2.66 -0.10 8.97
CA ALA A 107 3.17 -0.26 7.62
C ALA A 107 2.21 0.29 6.56
N VAL A 108 0.92 0.01 6.68
CA VAL A 108 -0.10 0.52 5.77
C VAL A 108 -0.18 2.04 5.87
N MET A 109 -0.27 2.62 7.07
CA MET A 109 -0.29 4.08 7.25
C MET A 109 0.94 4.76 6.66
N THR A 110 2.11 4.16 6.86
CA THR A 110 3.38 4.68 6.34
C THR A 110 3.41 4.62 4.81
N LEU A 111 2.97 3.49 4.24
CA LEU A 111 2.94 3.28 2.79
C LEU A 111 1.90 4.18 2.10
N THR A 112 0.74 4.40 2.71
CA THR A 112 -0.33 5.25 2.17
C THR A 112 -0.22 6.71 2.59
N SER A 113 0.84 7.09 3.31
CA SER A 113 1.07 8.45 3.82
C SER A 113 -0.06 9.02 4.69
N ILE A 114 -0.81 8.16 5.40
CA ILE A 114 -1.88 8.60 6.32
C ILE A 114 -1.27 9.11 7.64
N GLY A 115 -0.43 8.29 8.29
CA GLY A 115 0.37 8.67 9.46
C GLY A 115 -0.43 9.24 10.66
N TYR A 116 -1.34 8.47 11.27
CA TYR A 116 -2.09 8.93 12.45
C TYR A 116 -1.23 9.27 13.67
N GLY A 117 0.01 8.75 13.74
CA GLY A 117 0.95 9.02 14.84
C GLY A 117 0.62 8.27 16.13
N ASP A 118 -0.16 7.20 16.04
CA ASP A 118 -0.50 6.33 17.15
C ASP A 118 0.59 5.31 17.49
N ILE A 119 1.32 4.84 16.48
CA ILE A 119 2.53 4.05 16.60
C ILE A 119 3.70 4.86 16.07
N VAL A 120 4.68 5.17 16.92
CA VAL A 120 5.83 6.01 16.59
C VAL A 120 7.12 5.35 17.08
N PRO A 121 8.26 5.55 16.37
CA PRO A 121 9.57 5.21 16.92
C PRO A 121 9.80 5.96 18.23
N VAL A 122 10.43 5.29 19.19
CA VAL A 122 10.84 5.88 20.46
C VAL A 122 12.35 5.92 20.63
N ARG A 123 13.08 5.08 19.90
CA ARG A 123 14.54 5.01 19.93
C ARG A 123 15.19 5.39 18.60
N LEU A 124 16.46 5.78 18.67
CA LEU A 124 17.25 6.17 17.50
C LEU A 124 17.29 5.06 16.43
N GLU A 125 17.46 3.81 16.83
CA GLU A 125 17.50 2.66 15.93
C GLU A 125 16.17 2.49 15.19
N GLU A 126 15.05 2.69 15.89
CA GLU A 126 13.71 2.64 15.30
C GLU A 126 13.47 3.83 14.37
N TYR A 127 13.98 5.02 14.70
CA TYR A 127 13.94 6.17 13.79
C TYR A 127 14.69 5.89 12.50
N LEU A 128 15.90 5.32 12.56
CA LEU A 128 16.70 5.01 11.38
C LEU A 128 15.99 4.00 10.47
N VAL A 129 15.45 2.92 11.04
CA VAL A 129 14.69 1.93 10.26
C VAL A 129 13.39 2.53 9.72
N GLY A 130 12.69 3.31 10.54
CA GLY A 130 11.45 4.00 10.15
C GLY A 130 11.66 4.93 8.97
N ILE A 131 12.74 5.72 8.95
CA ILE A 131 13.10 6.62 7.84
C ILE A 131 13.36 5.81 6.57
N LEU A 132 14.12 4.71 6.65
CA LEU A 132 14.38 3.85 5.48
C LEU A 132 13.08 3.24 4.93
N CYS A 133 12.19 2.79 5.81
CA CYS A 133 10.86 2.30 5.45
C CYS A 133 10.00 3.38 4.77
N MET A 134 10.00 4.60 5.30
CA MET A 134 9.26 5.74 4.74
C MET A 134 9.78 6.13 3.35
N LEU A 135 11.11 6.18 3.16
CA LEU A 135 11.70 6.48 1.85
C LEU A 135 11.34 5.41 0.81
N ALA A 136 11.48 4.13 1.16
CA ALA A 136 11.12 3.03 0.28
C ALA A 136 9.61 3.00 -0.02
N GLY A 137 8.78 3.21 1.01
CA GLY A 137 7.32 3.28 0.91
C GLY A 137 6.86 4.45 0.04
N GLY A 138 7.47 5.63 0.20
CA GLY A 138 7.14 6.83 -0.59
C GLY A 138 7.43 6.66 -2.08
N VAL A 139 8.57 6.07 -2.44
CA VAL A 139 8.89 5.75 -3.85
C VAL A 139 7.88 4.77 -4.43
N LEU A 140 7.54 3.72 -3.67
CA LEU A 140 6.55 2.73 -4.11
C LEU A 140 5.16 3.36 -4.28
N TRP A 141 4.73 4.21 -3.35
CA TRP A 141 3.43 4.87 -3.38
C TRP A 141 3.31 5.84 -4.55
N ALA A 142 4.36 6.63 -4.82
CA ALA A 142 4.43 7.50 -5.99
C ALA A 142 4.31 6.71 -7.31
N TYR A 143 4.97 5.56 -7.40
CA TYR A 143 4.85 4.66 -8.56
C TYR A 143 3.42 4.13 -8.75
N VAL A 144 2.76 3.76 -7.65
CA VAL A 144 1.37 3.26 -7.68
C VAL A 144 0.41 4.36 -8.15
N ILE A 145 0.50 5.56 -7.57
CA ILE A 145 -0.35 6.71 -7.98
C ILE A 145 -0.13 7.04 -9.45
N GLY A 146 1.13 7.21 -9.88
CA GLY A 146 1.44 7.55 -11.27
C GLY A 146 0.90 6.50 -12.26
N SER A 147 0.94 5.24 -11.88
CA SER A 147 0.39 4.16 -12.69
C SER A 147 -1.14 4.14 -12.72
N LEU A 148 -1.81 4.45 -11.59
CA LEU A 148 -3.26 4.58 -11.53
C LEU A 148 -3.75 5.71 -12.43
N CYS A 149 -3.10 6.89 -12.35
CA CYS A 149 -3.37 8.02 -13.25
C CYS A 149 -3.19 7.61 -14.72
N SER A 150 -2.14 6.86 -15.04
CA SER A 150 -1.91 6.34 -16.40
C SER A 150 -2.99 5.38 -16.88
N ILE A 151 -3.55 4.54 -16.01
CA ILE A 151 -4.66 3.64 -16.37
C ILE A 151 -5.92 4.45 -16.65
N VAL A 152 -6.25 5.41 -15.80
CA VAL A 152 -7.42 6.28 -15.96
C VAL A 152 -7.31 7.11 -17.23
N SER A 153 -6.13 7.70 -17.49
CA SER A 153 -5.90 8.49 -18.70
C SER A 153 -5.95 7.65 -19.98
N ASN A 154 -5.59 6.37 -19.90
CA ASN A 154 -5.64 5.42 -21.02
C ASN A 154 -6.96 4.61 -21.05
N GLY A 155 -8.03 5.14 -20.46
CA GLY A 155 -9.38 4.60 -20.61
C GLY A 155 -9.83 4.46 -22.07
N SER A 156 -10.96 3.79 -22.26
CA SER A 156 -11.55 3.39 -23.56
C SER A 156 -11.12 4.28 -24.74
N ILE A 157 -10.23 3.76 -25.59
CA ILE A 157 -9.80 4.44 -26.81
C ILE A 157 -11.01 4.74 -27.70
N VAL A 158 -12.02 3.86 -27.70
CA VAL A 158 -13.27 4.04 -28.45
C VAL A 158 -14.03 5.26 -27.94
N GLN A 159 -14.15 5.42 -26.62
CA GLN A 159 -14.81 6.57 -26.01
C GLN A 159 -14.07 7.87 -26.34
N ARG A 160 -12.74 7.87 -26.20
CA ARG A 160 -11.90 9.05 -26.50
C ARG A 160 -11.98 9.44 -27.98
N ASN A 161 -12.00 8.47 -28.89
CA ASN A 161 -12.14 8.71 -30.33
C ASN A 161 -13.54 9.24 -30.67
N PHE A 162 -14.59 8.71 -30.03
CA PHE A 162 -15.96 9.17 -30.23
C PHE A 162 -16.14 10.62 -29.76
N GLU A 163 -15.63 10.94 -28.57
CA GLU A 163 -15.60 12.30 -28.03
C GLU A 163 -14.83 13.25 -28.95
N ALA A 164 -13.60 12.89 -29.35
CA ALA A 164 -12.79 13.70 -30.25
C ALA A 164 -13.44 13.92 -31.63
N HIS A 165 -14.13 12.90 -32.17
CA HIS A 165 -14.83 13.02 -33.45
C HIS A 165 -16.04 13.95 -33.33
N THR A 166 -16.80 13.82 -32.25
CA THR A 166 -17.96 14.68 -31.97
C THR A 166 -17.54 16.13 -31.76
N ASP A 167 -16.43 16.36 -31.06
CA ASP A 167 -15.86 17.71 -30.87
C ASP A 167 -15.42 18.32 -32.20
N SER A 168 -14.75 17.54 -33.05
CA SER A 168 -14.36 17.97 -34.40
C SER A 168 -15.56 18.33 -35.27
N LEU A 169 -16.65 17.55 -35.18
CA LEU A 169 -17.88 17.79 -35.92
C LEU A 169 -18.58 19.07 -35.44
N ASN A 170 -18.65 19.29 -34.13
CA ASN A 170 -19.17 20.52 -33.55
C ASN A 170 -18.38 21.75 -34.00
N LEU A 171 -17.05 21.65 -34.06
CA LEU A 171 -16.19 22.73 -34.53
C LEU A 171 -16.47 23.08 -36.01
N ALA A 172 -16.54 22.06 -36.88
CA ALA A 172 -16.83 22.25 -38.29
C ALA A 172 -18.21 22.87 -38.54
N MET A 173 -19.24 22.44 -37.77
CA MET A 173 -20.58 23.05 -37.85
C MET A 173 -20.60 24.51 -37.39
N SER A 174 -19.73 24.86 -36.44
CA SER A 174 -19.56 26.25 -35.99
C SER A 174 -18.91 27.11 -37.07
N GLU A 175 -17.83 26.63 -37.69
CA GLU A 175 -17.14 27.34 -38.78
C GLU A 175 -18.04 27.53 -40.01
N ALA A 176 -18.83 26.52 -40.35
CA ALA A 176 -19.80 26.56 -41.45
C ALA A 176 -21.08 27.35 -41.12
N HIS A 177 -21.22 27.95 -39.93
CA HIS A 177 -22.39 28.71 -39.49
C HIS A 177 -23.72 27.92 -39.60
N VAL A 178 -23.69 26.63 -39.29
CA VAL A 178 -24.89 25.76 -39.35
C VAL A 178 -25.92 26.19 -38.29
N PRO A 179 -27.19 26.44 -38.66
CA PRO A 179 -28.26 26.81 -37.72
C PRO A 179 -28.49 25.75 -36.64
N ASP A 180 -28.75 26.17 -35.39
CA ASP A 180 -28.85 25.24 -34.24
C ASP A 180 -29.90 24.14 -34.38
N LYS A 181 -31.00 24.43 -35.08
CA LYS A 181 -32.05 23.45 -35.40
C LYS A 181 -31.56 22.26 -36.23
N ASP A 182 -30.53 22.46 -37.05
CA ASP A 182 -30.01 21.46 -37.98
C ASP A 182 -28.82 20.69 -37.36
N ARG A 183 -28.16 21.24 -36.34
CA ARG A 183 -27.01 20.63 -35.64
C ARG A 183 -27.32 19.27 -35.02
N CYS A 184 -28.54 19.09 -34.50
CA CYS A 184 -28.97 17.83 -33.90
C CYS A 184 -29.09 16.69 -34.94
N LYS A 185 -29.26 17.02 -36.23
CA LYS A 185 -29.40 16.05 -37.30
C LYS A 185 -28.06 15.43 -37.74
N TYR A 186 -26.96 16.15 -37.51
CA TYR A 186 -25.61 15.75 -37.93
C TYR A 186 -24.78 15.12 -36.80
N ARG A 187 -25.31 15.15 -35.57
CA ARG A 187 -24.70 14.59 -34.36
C ARG A 187 -25.19 13.17 -34.12
#